data_AF-A0A958W7I4-F1
#
_entry.id   AF-A0A958W7I4-F1
#
_cell.length_a   1.000
_cell.length_b   1.000
_cell.length_c   1.000
_cell.angle_alpha   90.00
_cell.angle_beta   90.00
_cell.angle_gamma   90.00
#
_symmetry.space_group_name_H-M   'P 1'
#
loop_
_entity.id
_entity.type
_entity.pdbx_description
1 polymer ?
#
loop_
_entity_poly.entity_id
_entity_poly.type
_entity_poly.pdbx_seq_one_letter_code
_entity_poly.pdbx_strand_id
1 'polypeptide(L)'
;EKKQCELIKGDFSPDDALEIINHLITKKITFHELRSFSSEIRFGEVDQKSIDRSKELKQSKASVEKFIQQAKEQNKTLRIKSNILIELI
;
A
#
# COMPACT_ATOMS: atom_id res chain seq x y z
N GLU A 1 16.85 17.76 6.72
CA GLU A 1 17.34 17.27 5.40
C GLU A 1 16.28 16.43 4.70
N LYS A 2 16.27 16.38 3.37
CA LYS A 2 15.29 15.60 2.57
C LYS A 2 16.00 14.60 1.66
N LYS A 3 15.49 13.37 1.58
CA LYS A 3 15.96 12.31 0.66
C LYS A 3 14.78 11.74 -0.11
N GLN A 4 14.98 11.48 -1.40
CA GLN A 4 13.98 10.83 -2.26
C GLN A 4 14.58 9.56 -2.87
N CYS A 5 13.79 8.48 -2.91
CA CYS A 5 14.15 7.22 -3.55
C CYS A 5 13.01 6.73 -4.45
N GLU A 6 13.33 6.28 -5.66
CA GLU A 6 12.37 5.62 -6.56
C GLU A 6 12.25 4.14 -6.15
N LEU A 7 11.05 3.71 -5.74
CA LEU A 7 10.77 2.33 -5.36
C LEU A 7 10.34 1.45 -6.53
N ILE A 8 9.51 2.00 -7.41
CA ILE A 8 8.93 1.30 -8.55
C ILE A 8 8.99 2.25 -9.74
N LYS A 9 9.47 1.74 -10.87
CA LYS A 9 9.49 2.46 -12.14
C LYS A 9 9.44 1.44 -13.26
N GLY A 10 8.37 1.45 -14.03
CA GLY A 10 8.23 0.57 -15.17
C GLY A 10 6.82 0.57 -15.75
N ASP A 11 6.71 -0.11 -16.88
CA ASP A 11 5.45 -0.47 -17.51
C ASP A 11 5.19 -1.94 -17.19
N PHE A 12 4.02 -2.23 -16.62
CA PHE A 12 3.65 -3.53 -16.11
C PHE A 12 2.39 -4.04 -16.82
N SER A 13 2.30 -5.35 -16.96
CA SER A 13 1.03 -5.98 -17.32
C SER A 13 0.01 -5.76 -16.20
N PRO A 14 -1.31 -5.84 -16.46
CA PRO A 14 -2.31 -5.75 -15.41
C PRO A 14 -2.10 -6.76 -14.28
N ASP A 15 -1.69 -7.98 -14.58
CA ASP A 15 -1.41 -9.01 -13.57
C ASP A 15 -0.15 -8.67 -12.75
N ASP A 16 0.94 -8.23 -13.39
CA ASP A 16 2.16 -7.81 -12.67
C ASP A 16 1.91 -6.57 -11.79
N ALA A 17 1.17 -5.59 -12.33
CA ALA A 17 0.76 -4.40 -11.62
C ALA A 17 -0.06 -4.74 -10.36
N LEU A 18 -0.99 -5.69 -10.50
CA LEU A 18 -1.82 -6.17 -9.41
C LEU A 18 -0.95 -6.83 -8.33
N GLU A 19 -0.04 -7.71 -8.72
CA GLU A 19 0.83 -8.43 -7.80
C GLU A 19 1.72 -7.46 -6.99
N ILE A 20 2.42 -6.55 -7.68
CA ILE A 20 3.34 -5.59 -7.05
C ILE A 20 2.59 -4.69 -6.07
N ILE A 21 1.47 -4.12 -6.49
CA ILE A 21 0.69 -3.21 -5.65
C ILE A 21 0.07 -3.96 -4.48
N ASN A 22 -0.49 -5.15 -4.71
CA ASN A 22 -1.06 -5.95 -3.63
C ASN A 22 -0.02 -6.35 -2.60
N HIS A 23 1.18 -6.72 -3.03
CA HIS A 23 2.25 -7.08 -2.11
C HIS A 23 2.64 -5.88 -1.22
N LEU A 24 2.78 -4.67 -1.79
CA LEU A 24 3.12 -3.46 -1.03
C LEU A 24 2.03 -3.04 -0.05
N ILE A 25 0.78 -2.95 -0.53
CA ILE A 25 -0.34 -2.48 0.32
C ILE A 25 -0.63 -3.49 1.42
N THR A 26 -0.64 -4.80 1.10
CA THR A 26 -0.89 -5.86 2.09
C THR A 26 0.17 -5.83 3.19
N LYS A 27 1.45 -5.69 2.83
CA LYS A 27 2.54 -5.61 3.82
C LYS A 27 2.40 -4.41 4.76
N LYS A 28 1.94 -3.27 4.24
CA LYS A 28 1.62 -2.06 5.04
C LYS A 28 0.43 -2.30 5.97
N ILE A 29 -0.63 -2.95 5.49
CA ILE A 29 -1.80 -3.31 6.31
C ILE A 29 -1.38 -4.22 7.46
N THR A 30 -0.68 -5.33 7.16
CA THR A 30 -0.21 -6.29 8.16
C THR A 30 0.71 -5.64 9.19
N PHE A 31 1.58 -4.72 8.80
CA PHE A 31 2.41 -3.97 9.74
C PHE A 31 1.57 -3.18 10.77
N HIS A 32 0.51 -2.50 10.33
CA HIS A 32 -0.39 -1.76 11.21
C HIS A 32 -1.25 -2.68 12.08
N GLU A 33 -1.75 -3.78 11.52
CA GLU A 33 -2.53 -4.78 12.29
C GLU A 33 -1.67 -5.43 13.39
N LEU A 34 -0.44 -5.86 13.07
CA LEU A 34 0.49 -6.43 14.05
C LEU A 34 0.90 -5.41 15.12
N ARG A 35 1.12 -4.15 14.74
CA ARG A 35 1.43 -3.09 15.70
C ARG A 35 0.28 -2.85 16.67
N SER A 36 -0.95 -2.80 16.16
CA SER A 36 -2.15 -2.65 16.97
C SER A 36 -2.33 -3.84 17.91
N PHE A 37 -2.16 -5.06 17.40
CA PHE A 37 -2.23 -6.28 18.20
C PHE A 37 -1.16 -6.31 19.31
N SER A 38 0.08 -5.94 18.99
CA SER A 38 1.15 -5.85 19.98
C SER A 38 0.88 -4.79 21.04
N SER A 39 0.22 -3.69 20.70
CA SER A 39 -0.21 -2.65 21.65
C SER A 39 -1.29 -3.18 22.59
N GLU A 40 -2.28 -3.88 22.04
CA GLU A 40 -3.38 -4.46 22.81
C GLU A 40 -2.86 -5.49 23.84
N ILE A 41 -1.95 -6.37 23.42
CA ILE A 41 -1.35 -7.37 24.33
C ILE A 41 -0.50 -6.71 25.43
N ARG A 42 0.25 -5.65 25.11
CA ARG A 42 1.20 -5.04 26.05
C ARG A 42 0.56 -4.03 26.99
N PHE A 43 -0.45 -3.30 26.52
CA PHE A 43 -1.01 -2.14 27.21
C PHE A 43 -2.52 -2.26 27.46
N GLY A 44 -3.19 -3.28 26.91
CA GLY A 44 -4.65 -3.42 26.97
C GLY A 44 -5.39 -2.41 26.09
N GLU A 45 -4.68 -1.65 25.26
CA GLU A 45 -5.21 -0.56 24.45
C GLU A 45 -4.91 -0.77 22.97
N VAL A 46 -5.97 -0.63 22.17
CA VAL A 46 -5.92 -0.75 20.71
C VAL A 46 -5.36 0.53 20.11
N ASP A 47 -4.40 0.42 19.19
CA ASP A 47 -3.85 1.58 18.48
C ASP A 47 -4.83 2.02 17.39
N GLN A 48 -5.78 2.87 17.78
CA GLN A 48 -6.84 3.37 16.89
C GLN A 48 -6.26 3.99 15.60
N LYS A 49 -5.09 4.65 15.68
CA LYS A 49 -4.37 5.18 14.52
C LYS A 49 -3.99 4.09 13.52
N SER A 50 -3.47 2.95 13.98
CA SER A 50 -3.14 1.81 13.10
C SER A 50 -4.39 1.15 12.53
N ILE A 51 -5.48 1.08 13.29
CA ILE A 51 -6.77 0.59 12.79
C ILE A 51 -7.27 1.48 11.65
N ASP A 52 -7.38 2.79 11.88
CA ASP A 52 -7.84 3.73 10.86
C ASP A 52 -6.94 3.68 9.62
N ARG A 53 -5.62 3.62 9.82
CA ARG A 53 -4.67 3.52 8.71
C ARG A 53 -4.80 2.23 7.92
N SER A 54 -5.04 1.10 8.59
CA SER A 54 -5.29 -0.19 7.92
C SER A 54 -6.57 -0.14 7.07
N LYS A 55 -7.60 0.56 7.54
CA LYS A 55 -8.88 0.72 6.83
C LYS A 55 -8.72 1.59 5.57
N GLU A 56 -8.01 2.72 5.68
CA GLU A 56 -7.69 3.58 4.53
C GLU A 56 -6.89 2.83 3.45
N LEU A 57 -5.94 1.98 3.87
CA LEU A 57 -5.13 1.16 2.97
C LEU A 57 -5.97 0.07 2.28
N LYS A 58 -6.91 -0.56 3.01
CA LYS A 58 -7.86 -1.54 2.43
C LYS A 58 -8.77 -0.89 1.40
N GLN A 59 -9.26 0.33 1.65
CA GLN A 59 -10.05 1.09 0.68
C GLN A 59 -9.21 1.48 -0.55
N SER A 60 -7.99 1.97 -0.34
CA SER A 60 -7.08 2.31 -1.43
C SER A 60 -6.75 1.09 -2.29
N LYS A 61 -6.52 -0.08 -1.67
CA LYS A 61 -6.33 -1.35 -2.37
C LYS A 61 -7.51 -1.63 -3.30
N ALA A 62 -8.74 -1.62 -2.79
CA ALA A 62 -9.93 -1.92 -3.58
C ALA A 62 -10.11 -0.97 -4.77
N SER A 63 -9.81 0.32 -4.59
CA SER A 63 -9.86 1.30 -5.68
C SER A 63 -8.81 1.02 -6.76
N VAL A 64 -7.59 0.65 -6.37
CA VAL A 64 -6.53 0.33 -7.33
C VAL A 64 -6.80 -0.99 -8.05
N GLU A 65 -7.29 -2.01 -7.35
CA GLU A 65 -7.69 -3.29 -7.96
C GLU A 65 -8.76 -3.08 -9.04
N LYS A 66 -9.76 -2.22 -8.78
CA LYS A 66 -10.76 -1.84 -9.79
C LYS A 66 -10.13 -1.14 -11.00
N PHE A 67 -9.20 -0.21 -10.77
CA PHE A 67 -8.52 0.49 -11.86
C PHE A 67 -7.68 -0.44 -12.74
N ILE A 68 -6.98 -1.39 -12.12
CA ILE A 68 -6.21 -2.42 -12.82
C ILE A 68 -7.12 -3.34 -13.61
N GLN A 69 -8.26 -3.74 -13.05
CA GLN A 69 -9.24 -4.58 -13.74
C GLN A 69 -9.78 -3.86 -15.00
N GLN A 70 -10.09 -2.57 -14.90
CA GLN A 70 -10.50 -1.77 -16.06
C GLN A 70 -9.41 -1.69 -17.13
N ALA A 71 -8.14 -1.59 -16.73
CA ALA A 71 -7.02 -1.61 -17.67
C ALA A 71 -6.86 -2.99 -18.34
N LYS A 72 -7.12 -4.08 -17.61
CA LYS A 72 -7.15 -5.45 -18.12
C LYS A 72 -8.25 -5.65 -19.16
N GLU A 73 -9.47 -5.19 -18.88
CA GLU A 73 -10.59 -5.23 -19.84
C GLU A 73 -10.29 -4.44 -21.11
N GLN A 74 -9.56 -3.33 -21.00
CA GLN A 74 -9.16 -2.49 -22.12
C GLN A 74 -7.87 -2.95 -22.82
N ASN A 75 -7.26 -4.08 -22.40
CA ASN A 75 -5.97 -4.57 -22.91
C ASN A 75 -4.86 -3.50 -22.89
N LYS A 76 -4.82 -2.68 -21.83
CA LYS A 76 -3.82 -1.63 -21.63
C LYS A 76 -2.73 -2.06 -20.66
N THR A 77 -1.51 -1.62 -20.91
CA THR A 77 -0.42 -1.70 -19.94
C THR A 77 -0.53 -0.57 -18.91
N LEU A 78 -0.06 -0.82 -17.69
CA LEU A 78 -0.07 0.17 -16.62
C LEU A 78 1.34 0.68 -16.36
N ARG A 79 1.50 2.00 -16.39
CA ARG A 79 2.72 2.65 -15.94
C ARG A 79 2.64 2.91 -14.44
N ILE A 80 3.53 2.29 -13.67
CA ILE A 80 3.60 2.48 -12.22
C ILE A 80 4.89 3.22 -11.87
N LYS A 81 4.73 4.30 -11.12
CA LYS A 81 5.84 5.06 -10.53
C LYS A 81 5.56 5.29 -9.05
N SER A 82 6.52 4.90 -8.21
CA SER A 82 6.43 5.08 -6.76
C SER A 82 7.70 5.71 -6.23
N ASN A 83 7.56 6.77 -5.43
CA ASN A 83 8.66 7.51 -4.84
C ASN A 83 8.45 7.58 -3.32
N ILE A 84 9.48 7.27 -2.54
CA ILE A 84 9.53 7.59 -1.11
C ILE A 84 10.24 8.92 -0.94
N LEU A 85 9.63 9.82 -0.17
CA LEU A 85 10.25 11.02 0.37
C LEU A 85 10.47 10.82 1.87
N ILE A 86 11.69 11.08 2.35
CA ILE A 86 12.08 11.03 3.76
C ILE A 86 12.57 12.41 4.16
N GLU A 87 11.99 12.99 5.20
CA GLU A 87 12.34 14.31 5.72
C GLU A 87 12.70 14.18 7.20
N LEU A 88 13.86 14.72 7.58
CA LEU A 88 14.18 14.94 9.00
C LEU A 88 13.44 16.19 9.46
N ILE A 89 12.62 16.04 10.50
CA ILE A 89 11.78 17.07 11.11
C ILE A 89 12.36 17.44 12.47
#